data_AF-A0A222C856-F1
#
_entry.id   AF-A0A222C856-F1
#
_cell.length_a   1.000
_cell.length_b   1.000
_cell.length_c   1.000
_cell.angle_alpha   90.00
_cell.angle_beta   90.00
_cell.angle_gamma   90.00
#
_symmetry.space_group_name_H-M   'P 1'
#
loop_
_entity.id
_entity.type
_entity.pdbx_description
1 polymer ?
#
loop_
_entity_poly.entity_id
_entity_poly.type
_entity_poly.pdbx_seq_one_letter_code
_entity_poly.pdbx_strand_id
1 'polypeptide(L)'
;ATLSITGLLVGKWITIVFAWYWWANFPANFVMPATMVSSALILDCTLLLTRSWMLTAIFGVWAFAMVFNPTQYAIFGYSHQPLVVDGQLMSLADYMGFTYVRTGTPEYIRIIEVGSLRTFGG
;
A
#
# COMPACT_ATOMS: atom_id res chain seq x y z
N ALA A 1 5.15 12.75 13.41
CA ALA A 1 5.03 11.60 12.49
C ALA A 1 4.47 12.01 11.14
N THR A 2 3.43 12.83 11.11
CA THR A 2 2.78 13.38 9.91
C THR A 2 3.76 14.05 8.95
N LEU A 3 4.62 14.96 9.42
CA LEU A 3 5.61 15.65 8.58
C LEU A 3 6.52 14.68 7.81
N SER A 4 7.01 13.64 8.47
CA SER A 4 7.90 12.63 7.85
C SER A 4 7.16 11.83 6.78
N ILE A 5 5.91 11.44 7.07
CA ILE A 5 5.10 10.61 6.17
C ILE A 5 4.58 11.42 4.98
N THR A 6 4.20 12.69 5.17
CA THR A 6 3.83 13.58 4.06
C THR A 6 5.04 13.89 3.18
N GLY A 7 6.22 14.12 3.76
CA GLY A 7 7.47 14.26 3.01
C GLY A 7 7.78 13.03 2.15
N LEU A 8 7.67 11.82 2.71
CA LEU A 8 7.83 10.57 1.96
C LEU A 8 6.79 10.45 0.84
N LEU A 9 5.52 10.77 1.13
CA LEU A 9 4.43 10.66 0.17
C LEU A 9 4.62 11.61 -1.01
N VAL A 10 4.99 12.87 -0.76
CA VAL A 10 5.33 13.84 -1.80
C VAL A 10 6.49 13.34 -2.65
N GLY A 11 7.56 12.85 -2.02
CA GLY A 11 8.70 12.27 -2.73
C GLY A 11 8.29 11.10 -3.64
N LYS A 12 7.43 10.19 -3.16
CA LYS A 12 6.91 9.08 -3.96
C LYS A 12 6.02 9.55 -5.12
N TRP A 13 5.17 10.55 -4.93
CA TRP A 13 4.34 11.07 -6.01
C TRP A 13 5.15 11.75 -7.10
N ILE A 14 6.21 12.49 -6.73
CA ILE A 14 7.16 13.06 -7.69
C ILE A 14 7.75 11.95 -8.56
N THR A 15 8.25 10.86 -7.98
CA THR A 15 8.83 9.76 -8.79
C THR A 15 7.78 9.06 -9.64
N ILE A 16 6.55 8.89 -9.16
CA ILE A 16 5.45 8.30 -9.94
C ILE A 16 5.13 9.15 -11.17
N VAL A 17 5.00 10.46 -11.01
CA VAL A 17 4.65 11.35 -12.13
C VAL A 17 5.78 11.43 -13.14
N PHE A 18 7.01 11.74 -12.70
CA PHE A 18 8.10 12.03 -13.62
C PHE A 18 8.79 10.78 -14.17
N ALA A 19 9.03 9.76 -13.34
CA ALA A 19 9.76 8.57 -13.76
C ALA A 19 8.81 7.47 -14.28
N TRP A 20 7.81 7.08 -13.49
CA TRP A 20 6.98 5.93 -13.85
C TRP A 20 5.97 6.25 -14.96
N TYR A 21 5.22 7.35 -14.81
CA TYR A 21 4.20 7.74 -15.76
C TYR A 21 4.80 8.42 -17.00
N TRP A 22 5.56 9.50 -16.82
CA TRP A 22 6.03 10.30 -17.96
C TRP A 22 7.18 9.66 -18.74
N TRP A 23 8.19 9.11 -18.06
CA TRP A 23 9.32 8.46 -18.73
C TRP A 23 9.00 7.01 -19.13
N ALA A 24 8.56 6.19 -18.18
CA ALA A 24 8.43 4.74 -18.37
C ALA A 24 7.04 4.27 -18.84
N ASN A 25 6.08 5.18 -19.02
CA ASN A 25 4.73 4.91 -19.52
C ASN A 25 3.93 3.86 -18.72
N PHE A 26 4.21 3.72 -17.42
CA PHE A 26 3.38 2.93 -16.52
C PHE A 26 2.18 3.75 -16.04
N PRO A 27 0.97 3.17 -15.99
CA PRO A 27 -0.21 3.93 -15.60
C PRO A 27 -0.17 4.22 -14.10
N ALA A 28 -0.55 5.45 -13.73
CA ALA A 28 -0.39 5.93 -12.35
C ALA A 28 -1.17 5.12 -11.31
N ASN A 29 -2.29 4.51 -11.70
CA ASN A 29 -3.10 3.63 -10.84
C ASN A 29 -2.37 2.31 -10.48
N PHE A 30 -1.46 1.82 -11.31
CA PHE A 30 -0.68 0.61 -11.07
C PHE A 30 0.51 0.86 -10.12
N VAL A 31 1.17 2.01 -10.25
CA VAL A 31 2.36 2.37 -9.47
C VAL A 31 2.05 3.26 -8.26
N MET A 32 0.77 3.49 -7.97
CA MET A 32 0.31 4.40 -6.90
C MET A 32 0.90 4.01 -5.53
N PRO A 33 1.33 4.98 -4.70
CA PRO A 33 1.97 4.65 -3.45
C PRO A 33 0.93 4.34 -2.37
N ALA A 34 1.27 3.45 -1.45
CA ALA A 34 0.53 3.33 -0.19
C ALA A 34 0.63 4.62 0.62
N THR A 35 -0.43 4.96 1.36
CA THR A 35 -0.45 6.14 2.23
C THR A 35 -0.49 5.71 3.69
N MET A 36 0.23 6.43 4.55
CA MET A 36 0.23 6.22 6.01
C MET A 36 -0.20 7.48 6.76
N VAL A 37 -0.83 8.44 6.08
CA VAL A 37 -1.14 9.77 6.63
C VAL A 37 -2.14 9.66 7.79
N SER A 38 -3.18 8.85 7.62
CA SER A 38 -4.16 8.51 8.66
C SER A 38 -3.49 7.90 9.90
N SER A 39 -2.65 6.87 9.70
CA SER A 39 -1.90 6.23 10.78
C SER A 39 -0.96 7.23 11.48
N ALA A 40 -0.29 8.11 10.72
CA ALA A 40 0.59 9.14 11.26
C ALA A 40 -0.14 10.14 12.16
N LEU A 41 -1.35 10.55 11.76
CA LEU A 41 -2.19 11.47 12.52
C LEU A 41 -2.55 10.86 13.88
N ILE A 42 -2.90 9.58 13.92
CA ILE A 42 -3.21 8.88 15.18
C ILE A 42 -1.99 8.86 16.10
N LEU A 43 -0.80 8.59 15.55
CA LEU A 43 0.43 8.59 16.33
C LEU A 43 0.74 9.98 16.93
N ASP A 44 0.57 11.04 16.13
CA ASP A 44 0.75 12.41 16.61
C ASP A 44 -0.32 12.82 17.63
N CYS A 45 -1.59 12.45 17.42
CA CYS A 45 -2.68 12.72 18.36
C CYS A 45 -2.48 12.00 19.70
N THR A 46 -2.04 10.75 19.69
CA THR A 46 -1.78 10.00 20.94
C THR A 46 -0.65 10.63 21.74
N LEU A 47 0.44 11.06 21.08
CA LEU A 47 1.52 11.79 21.74
C LEU A 47 1.05 13.16 22.25
N LEU A 48 0.24 13.89 21.47
CA LEU A 48 -0.27 15.20 21.85
C LEU A 48 -1.18 15.13 23.10
N LEU A 49 -2.06 14.13 23.16
CA LEU A 49 -3.03 13.95 24.25
C LEU A 49 -2.37 13.40 25.52
N THR A 50 -1.51 12.39 25.39
CA THR A 50 -0.91 11.71 26.56
C THR A 50 0.37 12.40 27.05
N ARG A 51 1.05 13.16 26.19
CA ARG A 51 2.36 13.79 26.44
C ARG A 51 3.42 12.82 26.97
N SER A 52 3.25 11.53 26.69
CA SER A 52 4.10 10.46 27.20
C SER A 52 4.53 9.56 26.05
N TRP A 53 5.84 9.50 25.82
CA TRP A 53 6.42 8.65 24.78
C TRP A 53 6.11 7.17 25.02
N MET A 54 6.03 6.72 26.28
CA MET A 54 5.78 5.33 26.63
C MET A 54 4.35 4.92 26.29
N LEU A 55 3.37 5.79 26.56
CA LEU A 55 1.97 5.54 26.18
C LEU A 55 1.78 5.58 24.66
N THR A 56 2.46 6.48 23.96
CA THR A 56 2.46 6.50 22.48
C THR A 56 3.09 5.23 21.90
N ALA A 57 4.17 4.72 22.49
CA ALA A 57 4.80 3.48 22.03
C ALA A 57 3.88 2.27 22.18
N ILE A 58 3.10 2.21 23.27
CA ILE A 58 2.19 1.10 23.54
C ILE A 58 0.89 1.23 22.73
N PHE A 59 0.20 2.36 22.80
CA PHE A 59 -1.13 2.50 22.18
C PHE A 59 -1.08 3.12 20.79
N GLY A 60 -0.25 4.14 20.61
CA GLY A 60 -0.14 4.87 19.35
C GLY A 60 0.42 4.00 18.21
N VAL A 61 1.46 3.21 18.48
CA VAL A 61 2.06 2.33 17.45
C VAL A 61 1.14 1.18 17.07
N TRP A 62 0.43 0.58 18.03
CA TRP A 62 -0.56 -0.45 17.74
C TRP A 62 -1.73 0.11 16.91
N ALA A 63 -2.26 1.28 17.29
CA ALA A 63 -3.29 1.96 16.53
C ALA A 63 -2.80 2.36 15.12
N PHE A 64 -1.55 2.81 15.00
CA PHE A 64 -0.91 3.11 13.71
C PHE A 64 -0.94 1.89 12.77
N ALA A 65 -0.54 0.72 13.27
CA ALA A 65 -0.51 -0.52 12.49
C ALA A 65 -1.91 -1.02 12.09
N MET A 66 -2.86 -0.99 13.03
CA MET A 66 -4.24 -1.45 12.76
C MET A 66 -4.95 -0.60 11.70
N VAL A 67 -4.66 0.70 11.65
CA VAL A 67 -5.32 1.63 10.72
C VAL A 67 -4.74 1.58 9.31
N PHE A 68 -3.56 0.99 9.14
CA PHE A 68 -2.86 0.96 7.85
C PHE A 68 -3.67 0.22 6.76
N ASN A 69 -4.09 -1.02 7.01
CA ASN A 69 -4.80 -1.81 6.00
C ASN A 69 -6.20 -1.23 5.65
N PRO A 70 -7.06 -0.82 6.61
CA PRO A 70 -8.35 -0.21 6.29
C PRO A 70 -8.25 1.06 5.44
N THR A 71 -7.26 1.91 5.73
CA THR A 71 -7.09 3.17 4.99
C THR A 71 -6.53 2.94 3.59
N GLN A 72 -5.66 1.94 3.44
CA GLN A 72 -5.20 1.48 2.13
C GLN A 72 -6.34 0.83 1.34
N TYR A 73 -7.22 0.06 1.98
CA TYR A 73 -8.35 -0.58 1.31
C TYR A 73 -9.32 0.42 0.68
N ALA A 74 -9.58 1.56 1.33
CA ALA A 74 -10.40 2.61 0.74
C ALA A 74 -9.85 3.15 -0.59
N ILE A 75 -8.54 3.06 -0.79
CA ILE A 75 -7.84 3.54 -1.98
C ILE A 75 -7.69 2.41 -3.01
N PHE A 76 -7.32 1.20 -2.59
CA PHE A 76 -6.96 0.07 -3.47
C PHE A 76 -8.04 -1.02 -3.55
N GLY A 77 -9.21 -0.83 -2.93
CA GLY A 77 -10.29 -1.81 -2.94
C GLY A 77 -10.74 -2.16 -4.36
N TYR A 78 -10.73 -1.19 -5.28
CA TYR A 78 -11.09 -1.41 -6.68
C TYR A 78 -10.16 -2.41 -7.40
N SER A 79 -8.88 -2.50 -7.01
CA SER A 79 -7.92 -3.39 -7.68
C SER A 79 -8.11 -4.87 -7.31
N HIS A 80 -8.95 -5.16 -6.31
CA HIS A 80 -9.27 -6.52 -5.88
C HIS A 80 -10.49 -7.09 -6.61
N GLN A 81 -11.08 -6.34 -7.55
CA GLN A 81 -12.22 -6.84 -8.32
C GLN A 81 -11.81 -8.08 -9.14
N PRO A 82 -12.59 -9.17 -9.08
CA PRO A 82 -12.32 -10.38 -9.85
C PRO A 82 -12.59 -10.15 -11.34
N LEU A 83 -11.74 -10.71 -12.18
CA LEU A 83 -11.89 -10.76 -13.63
C LEU A 83 -11.46 -12.11 -14.17
N VAL A 84 -12.03 -12.52 -15.29
CA VAL A 84 -11.67 -13.76 -15.98
C VAL A 84 -10.97 -13.41 -17.27
N VAL A 85 -9.71 -13.83 -17.41
CA VAL A 85 -8.88 -13.64 -18.60
C VAL A 85 -8.37 -15.01 -19.04
N ASP A 86 -8.60 -15.37 -20.29
CA ASP A 86 -8.21 -16.66 -20.87
C ASP A 86 -8.65 -17.88 -20.03
N GLY A 87 -9.82 -17.77 -19.38
CA GLY A 87 -10.39 -18.82 -18.53
C GLY A 87 -9.82 -18.89 -17.11
N GLN A 88 -8.88 -18.02 -16.74
CA GLN A 88 -8.29 -17.93 -15.40
C GLN A 88 -8.91 -16.78 -14.60
N LEU A 89 -9.19 -17.03 -13.32
CA LEU A 89 -9.61 -15.98 -12.38
C LEU A 89 -8.38 -15.19 -11.92
N MET A 90 -8.40 -13.89 -12.14
CA MET A 90 -7.35 -12.96 -11.70
C MET A 90 -7.99 -11.76 -10.97
N SER A 91 -7.21 -11.05 -10.17
CA SER A 91 -7.60 -9.72 -9.70
C SER A 91 -7.24 -8.66 -10.75
N LEU A 92 -7.91 -7.50 -10.70
CA LEU A 92 -7.53 -6.35 -11.52
C LEU A 92 -6.07 -5.94 -11.30
N ALA A 93 -5.56 -6.05 -10.06
CA ALA A 93 -4.16 -5.81 -9.73
C ALA A 93 -3.21 -6.75 -10.48
N ASP A 94 -3.52 -8.05 -10.52
CA ASP A 94 -2.69 -9.04 -11.21
C ASP A 94 -2.74 -8.86 -12.72
N TYR A 95 -3.92 -8.51 -13.26
CA TYR A 95 -4.07 -8.22 -14.68
C TYR A 95 -3.28 -6.97 -15.10
N MET A 96 -3.27 -5.91 -14.30
CA MET A 96 -2.39 -4.75 -14.53
C MET A 96 -0.91 -5.18 -14.51
N GLY A 97 -0.51 -6.04 -13.57
CA GLY A 97 0.87 -6.56 -13.50
C GLY A 97 1.26 -7.45 -14.69
N PHE A 98 0.29 -8.10 -15.32
CA PHE A 98 0.48 -8.93 -16.52
C PHE A 98 0.54 -8.08 -17.81
N THR A 99 -0.38 -7.11 -17.94
CA THR A 99 -0.49 -6.25 -19.13
C THR A 99 0.67 -5.26 -19.25
N TYR A 100 1.12 -4.69 -18.14
CA TYR A 100 2.25 -3.75 -18.11
C TYR A 100 3.55 -4.50 -17.81
N VAL A 101 4.23 -4.90 -18.88
CA VAL A 101 5.45 -5.72 -18.81
C VAL A 101 6.57 -4.98 -18.07
N ARG A 102 7.12 -5.64 -17.04
CA ARG A 102 8.29 -5.17 -16.28
C ARG A 102 9.47 -6.09 -16.57
N THR A 103 10.42 -5.60 -17.38
CA THR A 103 11.54 -6.40 -17.91
C THR A 103 12.45 -7.01 -16.84
N GLY A 104 12.59 -6.37 -15.68
CA GLY A 104 13.46 -6.81 -14.59
C GLY A 104 12.75 -7.38 -13.36
N THR A 105 11.41 -7.45 -13.35
CA THR A 105 10.66 -7.90 -12.17
C THR A 105 9.60 -8.95 -12.56
N PRO A 106 10.02 -10.20 -12.83
CA PRO A 106 9.10 -11.29 -13.11
C PRO A 106 8.20 -11.62 -11.90
N GLU A 107 7.10 -12.31 -12.17
CA GLU A 107 6.01 -12.58 -11.22
C GLU A 107 6.49 -13.36 -9.98
N TYR A 108 7.35 -14.36 -10.16
CA TYR A 108 7.85 -15.22 -9.07
C TYR A 108 8.70 -14.50 -8.02
N ILE A 109 9.12 -13.24 -8.25
CA ILE A 109 9.87 -12.44 -7.27
C ILE A 109 8.91 -11.77 -6.26
N ARG A 110 7.61 -11.76 -6.53
CA ARG A 110 6.63 -11.14 -5.64
C ARG A 110 6.56 -11.89 -4.31
N ILE A 111 6.74 -11.16 -3.21
CA ILE A 111 6.48 -11.65 -1.86
C ILE A 111 5.03 -11.27 -1.52
N ILE A 112 4.11 -12.16 -1.86
CA ILE A 112 2.68 -12.05 -1.57
C ILE A 112 2.21 -13.32 -0.85
N GLU A 113 0.99 -13.29 -0.34
CA GLU A 113 0.38 -14.48 0.25
C GLU A 113 0.10 -15.53 -0.84
N VAL A 114 0.56 -16.76 -0.63
CA VAL A 114 0.32 -17.94 -1.51
C VAL A 114 -0.38 -19.07 -0.73
N GLY A 115 -0.88 -18.74 0.47
CA GLY A 115 -1.40 -19.72 1.41
C GLY A 115 -0.29 -20.54 2.08
N SER A 116 -0.65 -21.14 3.21
CA SER A 116 0.20 -22.05 3.97
C SER A 116 -0.68 -23.09 4.65
N LEU A 117 -0.16 -24.30 4.85
CA LEU A 117 -0.86 -25.38 5.55
C LEU A 117 -1.24 -25.05 7.00
N ARG A 118 -0.74 -23.95 7.54
CA ARG A 118 -1.01 -23.46 8.91
C ARG A 118 -1.99 -22.29 8.94
N THR A 119 -2.47 -21.82 7.79
CA THR A 119 -3.34 -20.65 7.69
C THR A 119 -4.78 -21.11 7.67
N PHE A 120 -5.61 -20.54 8.56
CA PHE A 120 -7.06 -20.67 8.50
C PHE A 120 -7.60 -19.38 7.87
N GLY A 121 -8.00 -19.45 6.61
CA GLY A 121 -8.46 -18.28 5.85
C GLY A 121 -9.80 -17.75 6.36
N GLY A 122 -9.95 -16.43 6.32
CA GLY A 122 -11.14 -15.67 6.72
C GLY A 122 -10.92 -14.17 6.58
#